data_AF-A0A522MI22-F1
#
_entry.id   AF-A0A522MI22-F1
#
_cell.length_a   1.000
_cell.length_b   1.000
_cell.length_c   1.000
_cell.angle_alpha   90.00
_cell.angle_beta   90.00
_cell.angle_gamma   90.00
#
_symmetry.space_group_name_H-M   'P 1'
#
loop_
_entity.id
_entity.type
_entity.pdbx_description
1 polymer ?
#
loop_
_entity_poly.entity_id
_entity_poly.type
_entity_poly.pdbx_seq_one_letter_code
_entity_poly.pdbx_strand_id
1 'polypeptide(L)'
;MANNPSADVVVVGSGVAGSLVAHQLALAGASVILLEAGPRIPRWQIVENFRNSPAKADFATPYPSMPYAPHPEYAPENGYLIQKGDYPYNSQYLRLVGGTTWHWAAAAWRLLPSDFKLKTTYGVGRDWPFPYDTLEPWYYAAEVELGVSGPDTSIDLGSPRSKPYPMAQLPLSYMDARFSDVLNANGFKVVPEPVARNSRPYDDRPTCCGNNNCMPICPIAAMYNGVAHAQKAEKAGAKLIPEAVVYRIEADDKGLISAVHYKNPAGGTTRVTGKLFVLAANGIETPKLMLMSTSEKFAHGIGNSSDQVGRNLMDHPGTGVSFLANEALWPGRGPMEMTSVVNFRDGAFRSDYASKKLHLSNGVPTMSVTAALLDRGVTGAELDRQIRDRAARTLT
;
A
#
# COMPACT_ATOMS: atom_id res chain seq x y z
N MET A 1 -31.62 -24.15 -15.17
CA MET A 1 -30.63 -23.13 -15.53
C MET A 1 -29.91 -22.73 -14.25
N ALA A 2 -28.59 -22.80 -14.18
CA ALA A 2 -27.88 -22.37 -12.98
C ALA A 2 -28.14 -20.86 -12.77
N ASN A 3 -28.64 -20.47 -11.60
CA ASN A 3 -28.84 -19.06 -11.25
C ASN A 3 -27.47 -18.38 -11.18
N ASN A 4 -27.09 -17.67 -12.24
CA ASN A 4 -25.89 -16.85 -12.23
C ASN A 4 -26.00 -15.79 -11.13
N PRO A 5 -24.96 -15.58 -10.32
CA PRO A 5 -24.99 -14.55 -9.28
C PRO A 5 -25.19 -13.16 -9.88
N SER A 6 -25.99 -12.33 -9.22
CA SER A 6 -26.31 -10.97 -9.64
C SER A 6 -26.38 -10.04 -8.43
N ALA A 7 -26.04 -8.77 -8.63
CA ALA A 7 -26.09 -7.72 -7.62
C ALA A 7 -26.32 -6.34 -8.26
N ASP A 8 -26.70 -5.33 -7.48
CA ASP A 8 -26.75 -3.96 -7.98
C ASP A 8 -25.35 -3.49 -8.36
N VAL A 9 -24.34 -3.80 -7.53
CA VAL A 9 -22.95 -3.43 -7.78
C VAL A 9 -22.02 -4.63 -7.65
N VAL A 10 -21.16 -4.82 -8.64
CA VAL A 10 -20.08 -5.83 -8.63
C VAL A 10 -18.73 -5.12 -8.53
N VAL A 11 -18.01 -5.37 -7.45
CA VAL A 11 -16.67 -4.82 -7.20
C VAL A 11 -15.63 -5.91 -7.42
N VAL A 12 -14.60 -5.64 -8.23
CA VAL A 12 -13.54 -6.60 -8.58
C VAL A 12 -12.24 -6.21 -7.87
N GLY A 13 -11.90 -6.95 -6.82
CA GLY A 13 -10.74 -6.74 -5.95
C GLY A 13 -11.14 -6.29 -4.55
N SER A 14 -10.68 -7.01 -3.53
CA SER A 14 -11.03 -6.75 -2.11
C SER A 14 -9.94 -6.01 -1.33
N GLY A 15 -9.03 -5.33 -2.03
CA GLY A 15 -8.13 -4.36 -1.43
C GLY A 15 -8.87 -3.19 -0.77
N VAL A 16 -8.13 -2.27 -0.16
CA VAL A 16 -8.70 -1.07 0.50
C VAL A 16 -9.66 -0.29 -0.40
N ALA A 17 -9.32 -0.10 -1.68
CA ALA A 17 -10.15 0.66 -2.62
C ALA A 17 -11.51 -0.01 -2.87
N GLY A 18 -11.51 -1.30 -3.23
CA GLY A 18 -12.75 -2.03 -3.50
C GLY A 18 -13.59 -2.24 -2.23
N SER A 19 -12.94 -2.54 -1.11
CA SER A 19 -13.60 -2.75 0.17
C SER A 19 -14.25 -1.49 0.74
N LEU A 20 -13.65 -0.32 0.58
CA LEU A 20 -14.27 0.96 0.96
C LEU A 20 -15.54 1.23 0.14
N VAL A 21 -15.47 1.04 -1.17
CA VAL A 21 -16.63 1.20 -2.08
C VAL A 21 -17.73 0.20 -1.73
N ALA A 22 -17.38 -1.08 -1.56
CA ALA A 22 -18.34 -2.13 -1.21
C ALA A 22 -19.01 -1.85 0.14
N HIS A 23 -18.26 -1.39 1.14
CA HIS A 23 -18.78 -1.04 2.45
C HIS A 23 -19.79 0.11 2.37
N GLN A 24 -19.44 1.21 1.71
CA GLN A 24 -20.33 2.38 1.59
C GLN A 24 -21.62 2.04 0.82
N LEU A 25 -21.52 1.27 -0.26
CA LEU A 25 -22.69 0.89 -1.05
C LEU A 25 -23.59 -0.11 -0.33
N ALA A 26 -23.01 -1.06 0.42
CA ALA A 26 -23.78 -1.98 1.24
C ALA A 26 -24.51 -1.23 2.38
N LEU A 27 -23.86 -0.28 3.04
CA LEU A 27 -24.51 0.61 4.02
C LEU A 27 -25.65 1.44 3.42
N ALA A 28 -25.53 1.82 2.15
CA ALA A 28 -26.57 2.51 1.41
C ALA A 28 -27.73 1.59 0.97
N GLY A 29 -27.68 0.29 1.29
CA GLY A 29 -28.74 -0.68 0.99
C GLY A 29 -28.64 -1.34 -0.39
N ALA A 30 -27.56 -1.11 -1.14
CA ALA A 30 -27.35 -1.79 -2.41
C ALA A 30 -26.94 -3.26 -2.17
N SER A 31 -27.41 -4.17 -3.02
CA SER A 31 -26.82 -5.51 -3.08
C SER A 31 -25.44 -5.44 -3.73
N VAL A 32 -24.40 -5.90 -3.02
CA VAL A 32 -23.00 -5.81 -3.48
C VAL A 32 -22.38 -7.21 -3.54
N ILE A 33 -21.73 -7.52 -4.65
CA ILE A 33 -20.79 -8.66 -4.74
C ILE A 33 -19.36 -8.12 -4.80
N LEU A 34 -18.49 -8.60 -3.92
CA LEU A 34 -17.08 -8.25 -3.87
C LEU A 34 -16.24 -9.47 -4.26
N LEU A 35 -15.72 -9.49 -5.48
CA LEU A 35 -14.91 -10.59 -6.01
C LEU A 35 -13.44 -10.40 -5.64
N GLU A 36 -12.79 -11.44 -5.13
CA GLU A 36 -11.36 -11.43 -4.81
C GLU A 36 -10.66 -12.61 -5.48
N ALA A 37 -9.54 -12.37 -6.16
CA ALA A 37 -8.80 -13.41 -6.85
C ALA A 37 -8.15 -14.42 -5.90
N GLY A 38 -7.65 -13.94 -4.75
CA GLY A 38 -6.94 -14.76 -3.79
C GLY A 38 -7.80 -15.33 -2.65
N PRO A 39 -7.17 -16.10 -1.75
CA PRO A 39 -7.84 -16.73 -0.63
C PRO A 39 -8.05 -15.76 0.54
N ARG A 40 -8.78 -16.23 1.56
CA ARG A 40 -8.86 -15.57 2.86
C ARG A 40 -7.80 -16.19 3.78
N ILE A 41 -6.83 -15.39 4.23
CA ILE A 41 -5.78 -15.85 5.15
C ILE A 41 -5.92 -15.10 6.48
N PRO A 42 -6.04 -15.80 7.62
CA PRO A 42 -6.15 -15.15 8.91
C PRO A 42 -4.81 -14.54 9.34
N ARG A 43 -4.87 -13.42 10.07
CA ARG A 43 -3.70 -12.66 10.54
C ARG A 43 -2.66 -13.52 11.24
N TRP A 44 -3.09 -14.42 12.13
CA TRP A 44 -2.17 -15.28 12.89
C TRP A 44 -1.34 -16.17 11.98
N GLN A 45 -1.91 -16.65 10.86
CA GLN A 45 -1.18 -17.52 9.94
C GLN A 45 -0.11 -16.73 9.19
N ILE A 46 -0.41 -15.50 8.77
CA ILE A 46 0.58 -14.60 8.15
C ILE A 46 1.72 -14.30 9.14
N VAL A 47 1.39 -14.10 10.42
CA VAL A 47 2.39 -13.91 11.48
C VAL A 47 3.28 -15.15 11.65
N GLU A 48 2.72 -16.35 11.70
CA GLU A 48 3.49 -17.59 11.79
C GLU A 48 4.34 -17.84 10.54
N ASN A 49 3.80 -17.58 9.35
CA ASN A 49 4.57 -17.65 8.10
C ASN A 49 5.77 -16.72 8.15
N PHE A 50 5.59 -15.47 8.63
CA PHE A 50 6.69 -14.53 8.79
C PHE A 50 7.70 -15.02 9.84
N ARG A 51 7.26 -15.56 10.98
CA ARG A 51 8.14 -16.10 12.02
C ARG A 51 9.04 -17.21 11.48
N ASN A 52 8.48 -18.09 10.66
CA ASN A 52 9.14 -19.24 10.06
C ASN A 52 9.89 -18.94 8.75
N SER A 53 9.71 -17.75 8.16
CA SER A 53 10.41 -17.35 6.94
C SER A 53 11.89 -17.08 7.21
N PRO A 54 12.84 -17.65 6.43
CA PRO A 54 14.25 -17.27 6.52
C PRO A 54 14.52 -15.89 5.92
N ALA A 55 13.65 -15.40 5.04
CA ALA A 55 13.81 -14.17 4.27
C ALA A 55 13.02 -13.00 4.90
N LYS A 56 13.44 -12.54 6.08
CA LYS A 56 12.76 -11.47 6.85
C LYS A 56 12.77 -10.10 6.15
N ALA A 57 13.64 -9.90 5.17
CA ALA A 57 13.74 -8.66 4.39
C ALA A 57 12.85 -8.64 3.14
N ASP A 58 12.26 -9.78 2.74
CA ASP A 58 11.27 -9.81 1.66
C ASP A 58 9.86 -9.83 2.25
N PHE A 59 9.12 -8.75 2.02
CA PHE A 59 7.81 -8.52 2.59
C PHE A 59 6.68 -9.31 1.91
N ALA A 60 6.94 -9.99 0.80
CA ALA A 60 5.98 -10.88 0.16
C ALA A 60 6.04 -12.32 0.73
N THR A 61 7.17 -12.73 1.32
CA THR A 61 7.39 -14.13 1.76
C THR A 61 6.34 -14.71 2.71
N PRO A 62 5.70 -13.94 3.62
CA PRO A 62 4.66 -14.50 4.49
C PRO A 62 3.33 -14.79 3.76
N TYR A 63 3.22 -14.38 2.49
CA TYR A 63 2.00 -14.41 1.69
C TYR A 63 2.17 -15.38 0.51
N PRO A 64 1.62 -16.60 0.61
CA PRO A 64 1.74 -17.59 -0.46
C PRO A 64 1.18 -17.08 -1.79
N SER A 65 1.99 -17.16 -2.85
CA SER A 65 1.54 -16.91 -4.23
C SER A 65 0.75 -18.13 -4.73
N MET A 66 -0.57 -18.01 -4.79
CA MET A 66 -1.43 -19.14 -5.18
C MET A 66 -1.34 -19.37 -6.71
N PRO A 67 -1.21 -20.62 -7.20
CA PRO A 67 -1.05 -20.89 -8.64
C PRO A 67 -2.18 -20.34 -9.53
N TYR A 68 -3.42 -20.29 -9.02
CA TYR A 68 -4.56 -19.72 -9.74
C TYR A 68 -4.60 -18.18 -9.67
N ALA A 69 -3.96 -17.58 -8.67
CA ALA A 69 -3.91 -16.14 -8.45
C ALA A 69 -2.51 -15.65 -8.05
N PRO A 70 -1.48 -15.85 -8.88
CA PRO A 70 -0.10 -15.56 -8.50
C PRO A 70 0.14 -14.06 -8.36
N HIS A 71 1.02 -13.69 -7.43
CA HIS A 71 1.56 -12.34 -7.27
C HIS A 71 3.10 -12.36 -7.34
N PRO A 72 3.78 -11.21 -7.49
CA PRO A 72 5.23 -11.17 -7.62
C PRO A 72 5.93 -11.68 -6.34
N GLU A 73 6.87 -12.61 -6.51
CA GLU A 73 7.81 -13.04 -5.47
C GLU A 73 9.23 -12.86 -6.00
N TYR A 74 10.17 -12.49 -5.13
CA TYR A 74 11.57 -12.21 -5.48
C TYR A 74 12.58 -13.01 -4.65
N ALA A 75 12.14 -13.80 -3.66
CA ALA A 75 12.99 -14.63 -2.82
C ALA A 75 12.40 -16.05 -2.59
N PRO A 76 12.56 -17.00 -3.53
CA PRO A 76 13.15 -16.84 -4.86
C PRO A 76 12.19 -16.17 -5.85
N GLU A 77 12.72 -15.68 -6.97
CA GLU A 77 11.92 -15.10 -8.04
C GLU A 77 11.01 -16.14 -8.71
N ASN A 78 9.71 -15.83 -8.85
CA ASN A 78 8.73 -16.73 -9.46
C ASN A 78 8.43 -16.43 -10.95
N GLY A 79 9.02 -15.37 -11.51
CA GLY A 79 8.89 -15.01 -12.93
C GLY A 79 7.48 -14.58 -13.35
N TYR A 80 6.60 -14.25 -12.39
CA TYR A 80 5.20 -13.91 -12.70
C TYR A 80 5.07 -12.65 -13.56
N LEU A 81 5.80 -11.59 -13.23
CA LEU A 81 5.86 -10.38 -14.04
C LEU A 81 7.01 -10.48 -15.04
N ILE A 82 6.68 -10.40 -16.33
CA ILE A 82 7.68 -10.35 -17.40
C ILE A 82 8.22 -8.93 -17.46
N GLN A 83 9.44 -8.74 -16.95
CA GLN A 83 10.12 -7.45 -16.96
C GLN A 83 10.79 -7.21 -18.32
N LYS A 84 10.52 -6.04 -18.91
CA LYS A 84 11.15 -5.55 -20.14
C LYS A 84 11.42 -4.04 -20.04
N GLY A 85 12.35 -3.55 -20.86
CA GLY A 85 12.81 -2.15 -20.83
C GLY A 85 14.11 -1.99 -20.04
N ASP A 86 14.54 -0.74 -19.90
CA ASP A 86 15.86 -0.42 -19.32
C ASP A 86 15.92 -0.58 -17.80
N TYR A 87 14.77 -0.48 -17.12
CA TYR A 87 14.66 -0.59 -15.67
C TYR A 87 13.57 -1.60 -15.29
N PRO A 88 13.86 -2.57 -14.40
CA PRO A 88 12.85 -3.50 -13.93
C PRO A 88 11.80 -2.78 -13.08
N TYR A 89 10.52 -3.11 -13.30
CA TYR A 89 9.40 -2.69 -12.45
C TYR A 89 9.10 -3.80 -11.44
N ASN A 90 9.96 -3.94 -10.43
CA ASN A 90 9.92 -5.01 -9.44
C ASN A 90 9.09 -4.67 -8.19
N SER A 91 7.96 -3.98 -8.38
CA SER A 91 7.06 -3.61 -7.28
C SER A 91 6.23 -4.80 -6.82
N GLN A 92 6.00 -4.89 -5.51
CA GLN A 92 5.20 -5.96 -4.92
C GLN A 92 3.72 -5.57 -4.83
N TYR A 93 2.86 -6.57 -4.99
CA TYR A 93 1.46 -6.51 -4.59
C TYR A 93 1.01 -7.88 -4.12
N LEU A 94 -0.10 -7.95 -3.41
CA LEU A 94 -0.63 -9.20 -2.89
C LEU A 94 -2.03 -9.48 -3.47
N ARG A 95 -2.32 -10.77 -3.71
CA ARG A 95 -3.63 -11.25 -4.16
C ARG A 95 -4.24 -12.16 -3.11
N LEU A 96 -4.98 -11.56 -2.18
CA LEU A 96 -5.72 -12.20 -1.10
C LEU A 96 -6.73 -11.20 -0.53
N VAL A 97 -7.68 -11.68 0.26
CA VAL A 97 -8.68 -10.81 0.91
C VAL A 97 -8.00 -9.69 1.72
N GLY A 98 -8.24 -8.44 1.34
CA GLY A 98 -7.62 -7.24 1.94
C GLY A 98 -6.45 -6.65 1.13
N GLY A 99 -5.89 -7.38 0.18
CA GLY A 99 -4.88 -6.92 -0.79
C GLY A 99 -3.55 -6.45 -0.18
N THR A 100 -2.80 -5.64 -0.93
CA THR A 100 -1.42 -5.22 -0.63
C THR A 100 -1.28 -4.47 0.70
N THR A 101 -2.33 -3.80 1.20
CA THR A 101 -2.29 -3.13 2.51
C THR A 101 -2.16 -4.09 3.69
N TRP A 102 -2.04 -5.40 3.48
CA TRP A 102 -1.53 -6.31 4.50
C TRP A 102 -0.07 -6.04 4.89
N HIS A 103 0.79 -5.72 3.91
CA HIS A 103 2.24 -5.62 4.12
C HIS A 103 2.86 -4.23 3.91
N TRP A 104 2.02 -3.21 3.73
CA TRP A 104 2.46 -1.82 3.65
C TRP A 104 2.95 -1.25 5.00
N ALA A 105 3.59 -0.09 4.96
CA ALA A 105 4.07 0.62 6.17
C ALA A 105 2.98 1.43 6.91
N ALA A 106 1.79 1.58 6.31
CA ALA A 106 0.72 2.48 6.74
C ALA A 106 1.05 3.98 6.71
N ALA A 107 2.04 4.41 5.92
CA ALA A 107 2.26 5.82 5.59
C ALA A 107 1.03 6.39 4.87
N ALA A 108 0.46 7.49 5.39
CA ALA A 108 -0.84 8.03 4.97
C ALA A 108 -0.72 9.51 4.57
N TRP A 109 0.02 9.78 3.50
CA TRP A 109 0.28 11.14 3.00
C TRP A 109 -0.83 11.65 2.08
N ARG A 110 -1.15 12.94 2.21
CA ARG A 110 -1.88 13.69 1.17
C ARG A 110 -0.89 14.19 0.12
N LEU A 111 -1.36 14.29 -1.13
CA LEU A 111 -0.67 15.05 -2.17
C LEU A 111 -0.63 16.55 -1.81
N LEU A 112 0.31 17.29 -2.40
CA LEU A 112 0.40 18.74 -2.28
C LEU A 112 -0.49 19.44 -3.32
N PRO A 113 -0.96 20.68 -3.09
CA PRO A 113 -1.72 21.42 -4.09
C PRO A 113 -1.01 21.57 -5.44
N SER A 114 0.32 21.67 -5.45
CA SER A 114 1.14 21.72 -6.66
C SER A 114 1.16 20.41 -7.45
N ASP A 115 0.96 19.26 -6.81
CA ASP A 115 0.88 17.95 -7.47
C ASP A 115 -0.36 17.84 -8.39
N PHE A 116 -1.39 18.65 -8.14
CA PHE A 116 -2.59 18.72 -8.98
C PHE A 116 -2.40 19.55 -10.26
N LYS A 117 -1.33 20.34 -10.33
CA LYS A 117 -1.07 21.31 -11.39
C LYS A 117 0.39 21.30 -11.86
N LEU A 118 0.95 20.09 -12.02
CA LEU A 118 2.35 19.87 -12.42
C LEU A 118 2.72 20.58 -13.73
N LYS A 119 1.86 20.45 -14.75
CA LYS A 119 2.11 21.02 -16.09
C LYS A 119 2.00 22.53 -16.04
N THR A 120 0.94 23.04 -15.42
CA THR A 120 0.73 24.49 -15.28
C THR A 120 1.82 25.16 -14.43
N THR A 121 2.27 24.50 -13.36
CA THR A 121 3.21 25.11 -12.39
C THR A 121 4.68 24.93 -12.80
N TYR A 122 5.03 23.75 -13.31
CA TYR A 122 6.44 23.36 -13.55
C TYR A 122 6.74 23.02 -15.01
N GLY A 123 5.76 23.06 -15.91
CA GLY A 123 5.97 22.78 -17.33
C GLY A 123 6.13 21.29 -17.68
N VAL A 124 6.05 20.38 -16.70
CA VAL A 124 6.25 18.93 -16.84
C VAL A 124 5.00 18.11 -16.52
N GLY A 125 4.96 16.85 -16.95
CA GLY A 125 3.85 15.94 -16.61
C GLY A 125 2.50 16.41 -17.15
N ARG A 126 1.44 16.17 -16.36
CA ARG A 126 0.05 16.54 -16.68
C ARG A 126 -0.63 17.12 -15.44
N ASP A 127 -1.61 17.98 -15.66
CA ASP A 127 -2.48 18.47 -14.60
C ASP A 127 -3.62 17.48 -14.33
N TRP A 128 -4.04 17.44 -13.07
CA TRP A 128 -5.30 16.81 -12.71
C TRP A 128 -6.45 17.66 -13.26
N PRO A 129 -7.59 17.04 -13.62
CA PRO A 129 -8.74 17.78 -14.15
C PRO A 129 -9.52 18.55 -13.07
N PHE A 130 -9.03 18.57 -11.83
CA PHE A 130 -9.63 19.26 -10.67
C PHE A 130 -8.55 19.68 -9.66
N PRO A 131 -8.80 20.70 -8.82
CA PRO A 131 -7.84 21.16 -7.82
C PRO A 131 -7.79 20.25 -6.57
N TYR A 132 -6.77 20.46 -5.73
CA TYR A 132 -6.60 19.80 -4.43
C TYR A 132 -7.86 19.85 -3.55
N ASP A 133 -8.51 21.01 -3.51
CA ASP A 133 -9.69 21.23 -2.65
C ASP A 133 -10.86 20.31 -3.00
N THR A 134 -10.90 19.75 -4.22
CA THR A 134 -11.87 18.72 -4.59
C THR A 134 -11.65 17.42 -3.81
N LEU A 135 -10.40 17.05 -3.50
CA LEU A 135 -10.07 15.84 -2.74
C LEU A 135 -9.86 16.08 -1.25
N GLU A 136 -9.69 17.31 -0.77
CA GLU A 136 -9.47 17.61 0.66
C GLU A 136 -10.51 16.95 1.58
N PRO A 137 -11.83 17.05 1.31
CA PRO A 137 -12.83 16.39 2.15
C PRO A 137 -12.74 14.87 2.11
N TRP A 138 -12.35 14.30 0.96
CA TRP A 138 -12.20 12.85 0.76
C TRP A 138 -10.93 12.32 1.41
N TYR A 139 -9.84 13.09 1.44
CA TYR A 139 -8.67 12.77 2.23
C TYR A 139 -9.02 12.70 3.71
N TYR A 140 -9.78 13.67 4.23
CA TYR A 140 -10.21 13.61 5.63
C TYR A 140 -11.12 12.41 5.91
N ALA A 141 -12.10 12.13 5.04
CA ALA A 141 -12.97 10.96 5.18
C ALA A 141 -12.15 9.66 5.20
N ALA A 142 -11.16 9.52 4.31
CA ALA A 142 -10.26 8.39 4.30
C ALA A 142 -9.42 8.30 5.59
N GLU A 143 -8.88 9.41 6.07
CA GLU A 143 -8.11 9.43 7.33
C GLU A 143 -8.95 8.94 8.52
N VAL A 144 -10.22 9.32 8.60
CA VAL A 144 -11.17 8.85 9.62
C VAL A 144 -11.42 7.34 9.48
N GLU A 145 -11.71 6.85 8.28
CA GLU A 145 -11.99 5.44 8.02
C GLU A 145 -10.78 4.54 8.30
N LEU A 146 -9.57 4.99 7.94
CA LEU A 146 -8.33 4.24 8.13
C LEU A 146 -7.79 4.35 9.56
N GLY A 147 -8.24 5.34 10.34
CA GLY A 147 -7.69 5.64 11.67
C GLY A 147 -6.27 6.20 11.56
N VAL A 148 -6.13 7.34 10.88
CA VAL A 148 -4.85 8.02 10.72
C VAL A 148 -4.50 8.83 11.98
N SER A 149 -3.29 8.62 12.50
CA SER A 149 -2.64 9.53 13.43
C SER A 149 -1.67 10.44 12.70
N GLY A 150 -1.51 11.67 13.18
CA GLY A 150 -0.59 12.64 12.59
C GLY A 150 -0.26 13.78 13.54
N PRO A 151 0.68 14.66 13.15
CA PRO A 151 1.07 15.79 13.98
C PRO A 151 -0.07 16.79 14.17
N ASP A 152 0.03 17.61 15.20
CA ASP A 152 -0.91 18.71 15.40
C ASP A 152 -0.75 19.81 14.33
N THR A 153 -1.70 20.74 14.29
CA THR A 153 -1.79 21.77 13.23
C THR A 153 -0.66 22.80 13.26
N SER A 154 0.20 22.82 14.28
CA SER A 154 1.40 23.67 14.29
C SER A 154 2.48 23.17 13.34
N ILE A 155 2.44 21.88 12.94
CA ILE A 155 3.40 21.29 12.00
C ILE A 155 2.77 21.25 10.60
N ASP A 156 3.26 22.12 9.73
CA ASP A 156 2.84 22.16 8.34
C ASP A 156 3.47 21.03 7.50
N LEU A 157 2.62 20.17 6.92
CA LEU A 157 3.01 19.08 6.02
C LEU A 157 2.89 19.44 4.53
N GLY A 158 2.55 20.70 4.21
CA GLY A 158 2.40 21.24 2.85
C GLY A 158 1.02 21.04 2.21
N SER A 159 0.16 20.23 2.83
CA SER A 159 -1.21 19.96 2.35
C SER A 159 -2.21 20.67 3.28
N PRO A 160 -2.96 21.69 2.81
CA PRO A 160 -3.97 22.38 3.61
C PRO A 160 -5.03 21.40 4.16
N ARG A 161 -5.48 21.65 5.40
CA ARG A 161 -6.42 20.76 6.10
C ARG A 161 -7.56 21.57 6.71
N SER A 162 -8.79 21.15 6.47
CA SER A 162 -9.97 21.75 7.09
C SER A 162 -10.23 21.19 8.50
N LYS A 163 -9.68 20.01 8.82
CA LYS A 163 -9.87 19.30 10.08
C LYS A 163 -8.55 18.69 10.60
N PRO A 164 -8.38 18.58 11.94
CA PRO A 164 -7.23 17.89 12.53
C PRO A 164 -7.27 16.40 12.22
N TYR A 165 -6.15 15.71 12.40
CA TYR A 165 -6.12 14.25 12.27
C TYR A 165 -7.06 13.56 13.29
N PRO A 166 -7.65 12.40 12.96
CA PRO A 166 -8.50 11.63 13.86
C PRO A 166 -7.83 11.20 15.18
N MET A 167 -6.50 11.08 15.16
CA MET A 167 -5.66 10.74 16.29
C MET A 167 -4.39 11.59 16.31
N ALA A 168 -3.88 11.89 17.51
CA ALA A 168 -2.57 12.50 17.67
C ALA A 168 -1.45 11.52 17.29
N GLN A 169 -0.31 12.04 16.85
CA GLN A 169 0.88 11.27 16.53
C GLN A 169 1.32 10.35 17.68
N LEU A 170 1.98 9.25 17.33
CA LEU A 170 2.67 8.41 18.31
C LEU A 170 3.92 9.14 18.84
N PRO A 171 4.34 8.87 20.10
CA PRO A 171 5.64 9.34 20.59
C PRO A 171 6.77 8.84 19.69
N LEU A 172 7.67 9.75 19.31
CA LEU A 172 8.84 9.41 18.51
C LEU A 172 9.80 8.51 19.29
N SER A 173 10.49 7.62 18.58
CA SER A 173 11.62 6.88 19.16
C SER A 173 12.75 7.85 19.53
N TYR A 174 13.71 7.39 20.34
CA TYR A 174 14.91 8.20 20.63
C TYR A 174 15.66 8.56 19.34
N MET A 175 15.78 7.60 18.41
CA MET A 175 16.42 7.83 17.13
C MET A 175 15.68 8.89 16.31
N ASP A 176 14.36 8.76 16.16
CA ASP A 176 13.55 9.70 15.39
C ASP A 176 13.64 11.12 15.95
N ALA A 177 13.56 11.27 17.28
CA ALA A 177 13.69 12.56 17.94
C ALA A 177 15.08 13.15 17.71
N ARG A 178 16.14 12.37 17.96
CA ARG A 178 17.53 12.82 17.82
C ARG A 178 17.88 13.18 16.37
N PHE A 179 17.44 12.37 15.41
CA PHE A 179 17.61 12.64 13.99
C PHE A 179 16.88 13.92 13.56
N SER A 180 15.64 14.10 14.03
CA SER A 180 14.86 15.30 13.77
C SER A 180 15.55 16.55 14.32
N ASP A 181 16.04 16.52 15.56
CA ASP A 181 16.75 17.64 16.18
C ASP A 181 17.99 18.06 15.37
N VAL A 182 18.82 17.08 15.01
CA VAL A 182 20.06 17.32 14.26
C VAL A 182 19.77 17.91 12.89
N LEU A 183 18.86 17.30 12.12
CA LEU A 183 18.59 17.76 10.75
C LEU A 183 17.81 19.08 10.71
N ASN A 184 16.84 19.28 11.61
CA ASN A 184 16.11 20.54 11.68
C ASN A 184 17.03 21.71 12.07
N ALA A 185 18.01 21.49 12.95
CA ALA A 185 19.02 22.49 13.26
C ALA A 185 19.97 22.82 12.09
N ASN A 186 20.01 21.97 11.05
CA ASN A 186 20.88 22.11 9.87
C ASN A 186 20.09 22.41 8.58
N GLY A 187 18.92 23.04 8.69
CA GLY A 187 18.17 23.57 7.54
C GLY A 187 17.28 22.55 6.81
N PHE A 188 17.15 21.32 7.32
CA PHE A 188 16.15 20.39 6.85
C PHE A 188 14.81 20.62 7.57
N LYS A 189 13.74 20.05 7.00
CA LYS A 189 12.37 20.03 7.52
C LYS A 189 12.00 18.57 7.72
N VAL A 190 12.37 18.03 8.87
CA VAL A 190 11.96 16.72 9.36
C VAL A 190 10.67 16.89 10.14
N VAL A 191 9.64 16.15 9.72
CA VAL A 191 8.32 16.18 10.32
C VAL A 191 7.88 14.78 10.75
N PRO A 192 7.06 14.65 11.80
CA PRO A 192 6.35 13.41 12.10
C PRO A 192 5.48 13.00 10.91
N GLU A 193 5.53 11.73 10.57
CA GLU A 193 4.78 11.16 9.46
C GLU A 193 3.32 10.86 9.86
N PRO A 194 2.31 11.27 9.06
CA PRO A 194 0.96 10.79 9.23
C PRO A 194 0.85 9.31 8.84
N VAL A 195 0.29 8.49 9.74
CA VAL A 195 0.23 7.04 9.60
C VAL A 195 -1.15 6.48 9.94
N ALA A 196 -1.65 5.50 9.19
CA ALA A 196 -2.86 4.74 9.51
C ALA A 196 -2.60 3.75 10.65
N ARG A 197 -2.29 4.28 11.84
CA ARG A 197 -1.82 3.56 13.02
C ARG A 197 -2.37 4.21 14.29
N ASN A 198 -2.76 3.35 15.21
CA ASN A 198 -3.50 3.73 16.41
C ASN A 198 -2.56 4.22 17.53
N SER A 199 -2.65 5.49 17.91
CA SER A 199 -2.04 6.04 19.14
C SER A 199 -2.92 5.84 20.38
N ARG A 200 -4.20 5.51 20.17
CA ARG A 200 -5.18 5.06 21.15
C ARG A 200 -6.07 3.97 20.53
N PRO A 201 -6.87 3.21 21.28
CA PRO A 201 -7.86 2.32 20.69
C PRO A 201 -8.77 3.11 19.73
N TYR A 202 -9.01 2.54 18.54
CA TYR A 202 -9.78 3.18 17.48
C TYR A 202 -10.39 2.12 16.58
N ASP A 203 -11.71 2.19 16.34
CA ASP A 203 -12.44 1.32 15.40
C ASP A 203 -12.17 -0.17 15.66
N ASP A 204 -12.43 -0.61 16.90
CA ASP A 204 -12.22 -1.98 17.40
C ASP A 204 -10.78 -2.53 17.28
N ARG A 205 -9.79 -1.66 17.00
CA ARG A 205 -8.38 -2.02 16.89
C ARG A 205 -7.56 -1.44 18.05
N PRO A 206 -6.58 -2.19 18.57
CA PRO A 206 -5.80 -1.78 19.74
C PRO A 206 -4.78 -0.67 19.39
N THR A 207 -4.21 -0.05 20.42
CA THR A 207 -3.06 0.86 20.32
C THR A 207 -1.81 0.14 19.80
N CYS A 208 -0.94 0.85 19.07
CA CYS A 208 0.36 0.32 18.68
C CYS A 208 1.22 -0.02 19.90
N CYS A 209 1.71 -1.26 19.97
CA CYS A 209 2.60 -1.72 21.03
C CYS A 209 4.08 -1.80 20.59
N GLY A 210 4.43 -1.20 19.45
CA GLY A 210 5.84 -1.11 19.01
C GLY A 210 6.50 -2.43 18.59
N ASN A 211 5.77 -3.36 17.96
CA ASN A 211 6.33 -4.62 17.45
C ASN A 211 7.51 -4.46 16.47
N ASN A 212 7.73 -3.27 15.90
CA ASN A 212 8.69 -3.00 14.84
C ASN A 212 8.59 -3.97 13.65
N ASN A 213 7.35 -4.33 13.30
CA ASN A 213 7.04 -5.26 12.22
C ASN A 213 5.81 -4.77 11.46
N CYS A 214 5.84 -3.49 11.03
CA CYS A 214 4.71 -2.91 10.30
C CYS A 214 4.58 -3.58 8.92
N MET A 215 5.73 -3.75 8.27
CA MET A 215 5.96 -4.62 7.13
C MET A 215 6.78 -5.81 7.65
N PRO A 216 6.48 -7.05 7.23
CA PRO A 216 5.37 -7.40 6.37
C PRO A 216 4.04 -7.53 7.10
N ILE A 217 3.99 -7.67 8.43
CA ILE A 217 2.70 -7.95 9.10
C ILE A 217 2.66 -7.43 10.54
N CYS A 218 1.75 -6.50 10.81
CA CYS A 218 1.42 -6.12 12.18
C CYS A 218 0.67 -7.25 12.91
N PRO A 219 1.19 -7.81 14.01
CA PRO A 219 0.57 -8.98 14.65
C PRO A 219 -0.80 -8.70 15.29
N ILE A 220 -1.06 -7.46 15.69
CA ILE A 220 -2.21 -7.10 16.55
C ILE A 220 -3.23 -6.16 15.89
N ALA A 221 -3.11 -5.87 14.58
CA ALA A 221 -4.00 -4.93 13.88
C ALA A 221 -3.97 -3.48 14.38
N ALA A 222 -2.92 -3.06 15.09
CA ALA A 222 -2.79 -1.68 15.54
C ALA A 222 -2.55 -0.66 14.40
N MET A 223 -2.22 -1.13 13.20
CA MET A 223 -2.24 -0.37 11.95
C MET A 223 -3.30 -0.91 11.01
N TYR A 224 -3.81 -0.05 10.13
CA TYR A 224 -4.85 -0.40 9.19
C TYR A 224 -4.35 -1.44 8.18
N ASN A 225 -5.24 -2.38 7.82
CA ASN A 225 -5.08 -3.28 6.68
C ASN A 225 -6.46 -3.37 6.01
N GLY A 226 -6.51 -3.46 4.68
CA GLY A 226 -7.75 -3.44 3.88
C GLY A 226 -8.76 -4.54 4.24
N VAL A 227 -8.30 -5.62 4.87
CA VAL A 227 -9.17 -6.66 5.45
C VAL A 227 -10.20 -6.09 6.44
N ALA A 228 -9.88 -4.99 7.13
CA ALA A 228 -10.81 -4.34 8.05
C ALA A 228 -12.06 -3.85 7.31
N HIS A 229 -11.90 -3.20 6.15
CA HIS A 229 -13.05 -2.79 5.34
C HIS A 229 -13.70 -3.94 4.58
N ALA A 230 -12.97 -4.97 4.20
CA ALA A 230 -13.59 -6.17 3.63
C ALA A 230 -14.57 -6.79 4.64
N GLN A 231 -14.16 -6.90 5.90
CA GLN A 231 -15.00 -7.38 7.00
C GLN A 231 -16.17 -6.43 7.30
N LYS A 232 -15.96 -5.11 7.27
CA LYS A 232 -17.04 -4.13 7.43
C LYS A 232 -18.06 -4.24 6.29
N ALA A 233 -17.61 -4.41 5.05
CA ALA A 233 -18.50 -4.62 3.90
C ALA A 233 -19.33 -5.89 4.06
N GLU A 234 -18.72 -7.01 4.46
CA GLU A 234 -19.46 -8.26 4.76
C GLU A 234 -20.49 -8.05 5.87
N LYS A 235 -20.12 -7.38 6.98
CA LYS A 235 -21.04 -7.05 8.08
C LYS A 235 -22.19 -6.15 7.64
N ALA A 236 -21.97 -5.27 6.66
CA ALA A 236 -22.99 -4.41 6.07
C ALA A 236 -23.85 -5.12 5.01
N GLY A 237 -23.57 -6.38 4.67
CA GLY A 237 -24.37 -7.19 3.75
C GLY A 237 -23.76 -7.44 2.38
N ALA A 238 -22.54 -6.96 2.10
CA ALA A 238 -21.84 -7.31 0.86
C ALA A 238 -21.46 -8.79 0.84
N LYS A 239 -21.63 -9.45 -0.32
CA LYS A 239 -21.21 -10.84 -0.53
C LYS A 239 -19.79 -10.88 -1.06
N LEU A 240 -18.82 -11.14 -0.18
CA LEU A 240 -17.44 -11.39 -0.57
C LEU A 240 -17.29 -12.81 -1.12
N ILE A 241 -16.70 -12.95 -2.31
CA ILE A 241 -16.41 -14.23 -2.95
C ILE A 241 -14.89 -14.30 -3.15
N PRO A 242 -14.15 -15.03 -2.30
CA PRO A 242 -12.72 -15.24 -2.48
C PRO A 242 -12.46 -16.28 -3.58
N GLU A 243 -11.21 -16.39 -4.02
CA GLU A 243 -10.77 -17.34 -5.05
C GLU A 243 -11.54 -17.21 -6.38
N ALA A 244 -11.99 -15.99 -6.69
CA ALA A 244 -12.73 -15.61 -7.88
C ALA A 244 -11.84 -14.76 -8.81
N VAL A 245 -11.06 -15.42 -9.66
CA VAL A 245 -10.12 -14.75 -10.56
C VAL A 245 -10.87 -14.21 -11.79
N VAL A 246 -11.28 -12.95 -11.72
CA VAL A 246 -11.93 -12.27 -12.84
C VAL A 246 -10.96 -12.18 -14.01
N TYR A 247 -11.37 -12.68 -15.18
CA TYR A 247 -10.53 -12.74 -16.38
C TYR A 247 -11.15 -12.09 -17.61
N ARG A 248 -12.44 -11.75 -17.57
CA ARG A 248 -13.14 -11.10 -18.67
C ARG A 248 -14.25 -10.18 -18.17
N ILE A 249 -14.32 -9.00 -18.75
CA ILE A 249 -15.44 -8.07 -18.65
C ILE A 249 -16.30 -8.22 -19.91
N GLU A 250 -17.61 -8.28 -19.74
CA GLU A 250 -18.60 -8.40 -20.81
C GLU A 250 -19.38 -7.09 -20.92
N ALA A 251 -19.53 -6.62 -22.16
CA ALA A 251 -20.41 -5.51 -22.49
C ALA A 251 -21.56 -6.01 -23.36
N ASP A 252 -22.72 -5.35 -23.25
CA ASP A 252 -23.86 -5.56 -24.14
C ASP A 252 -23.64 -4.90 -25.52
N ASP A 253 -24.61 -5.05 -26.42
CA ASP A 253 -24.56 -4.48 -27.79
C ASP A 253 -24.49 -2.95 -27.78
N LYS A 254 -25.00 -2.30 -26.71
CA LYS A 254 -24.93 -0.85 -26.50
C LYS A 254 -23.56 -0.43 -25.98
N GLY A 255 -22.70 -1.35 -25.57
CA GLY A 255 -21.37 -1.11 -25.03
C GLY A 255 -21.39 -0.80 -23.53
N LEU A 256 -22.50 -1.06 -22.84
CA LEU A 256 -22.58 -0.98 -21.39
C LEU A 256 -22.11 -2.29 -20.77
N ILE A 257 -21.33 -2.21 -19.69
CA ILE A 257 -20.85 -3.40 -18.98
C ILE A 257 -22.04 -4.13 -18.37
N SER A 258 -22.18 -5.41 -18.67
CA SER A 258 -23.34 -6.24 -18.30
C SER A 258 -22.96 -7.40 -17.37
N ALA A 259 -21.71 -7.86 -17.43
CA ALA A 259 -21.20 -8.93 -16.58
C ALA A 259 -19.67 -8.93 -16.45
N VAL A 260 -19.19 -9.67 -15.45
CA VAL A 260 -17.80 -10.13 -15.37
C VAL A 260 -17.77 -11.65 -15.23
N HIS A 261 -16.70 -12.26 -15.73
CA HIS A 261 -16.49 -13.71 -15.66
C HIS A 261 -15.26 -13.99 -14.80
N TYR A 262 -15.40 -14.91 -13.86
CA TYR A 262 -14.28 -15.37 -13.04
C TYR A 262 -14.04 -16.88 -13.17
N LYS A 263 -12.80 -17.29 -12.93
CA LYS A 263 -12.41 -18.69 -12.73
C LYS A 263 -12.18 -18.96 -11.26
N ASN A 264 -12.65 -20.11 -10.78
CA ASN A 264 -12.30 -20.64 -9.46
C ASN A 264 -10.98 -21.45 -9.52
N PRO A 265 -10.42 -21.92 -8.38
CA PRO A 265 -9.18 -22.70 -8.36
C PRO A 265 -9.22 -23.99 -9.19
N ALA A 266 -10.40 -24.58 -9.36
CA ALA A 266 -10.61 -25.78 -10.18
C ALA A 266 -10.75 -25.45 -11.68
N GLY A 267 -10.64 -24.19 -12.09
CA GLY A 267 -10.79 -23.73 -13.47
C GLY A 267 -12.24 -23.55 -13.93
N GLY A 268 -13.22 -23.79 -13.04
CA GLY A 268 -14.64 -23.60 -13.31
C GLY A 268 -14.95 -22.12 -13.53
N THR A 269 -15.77 -21.83 -14.54
CA THR A 269 -16.14 -20.46 -14.92
C THR A 269 -17.49 -20.08 -14.35
N THR A 270 -17.63 -18.83 -13.88
CA THR A 270 -18.90 -18.26 -13.42
C THR A 270 -19.08 -16.86 -13.99
N ARG A 271 -20.28 -16.58 -14.52
CA ARG A 271 -20.71 -15.27 -15.00
C ARG A 271 -21.46 -14.54 -13.89
N VAL A 272 -21.05 -13.31 -13.57
CA VAL A 272 -21.69 -12.46 -12.56
C VAL A 272 -22.24 -11.21 -13.24
N THR A 273 -23.55 -10.97 -13.10
CA THR A 273 -24.21 -9.77 -13.65
C THR A 273 -24.33 -8.67 -12.62
N GLY A 274 -24.46 -7.42 -13.09
CA GLY A 274 -24.79 -6.30 -12.22
C GLY A 274 -25.20 -5.05 -12.99
N LYS A 275 -25.62 -4.01 -12.26
CA LYS A 275 -25.99 -2.71 -12.84
C LYS A 275 -24.79 -1.77 -12.94
N LEU A 276 -23.89 -1.85 -11.96
CA LEU A 276 -22.65 -1.09 -11.90
C LEU A 276 -21.48 -2.02 -11.61
N PHE A 277 -20.32 -1.67 -12.17
CA PHE A 277 -19.08 -2.42 -12.02
C PHE A 277 -17.95 -1.50 -11.58
N VAL A 278 -17.20 -1.93 -10.57
CA VAL A 278 -16.06 -1.19 -10.04
C VAL A 278 -14.83 -2.07 -10.13
N LEU A 279 -13.85 -1.67 -10.96
CA LEU A 279 -12.56 -2.35 -11.03
C LEU A 279 -11.64 -1.77 -9.95
N ALA A 280 -11.28 -2.61 -8.98
CA ALA A 280 -10.48 -2.25 -7.82
C ALA A 280 -9.42 -3.33 -7.51
N ALA A 281 -8.81 -3.90 -8.55
CA ALA A 281 -7.72 -4.86 -8.41
C ALA A 281 -6.44 -4.11 -7.96
N ASN A 282 -5.46 -3.92 -8.83
CA ASN A 282 -4.31 -3.05 -8.57
C ASN A 282 -3.87 -2.37 -9.88
N GLY A 283 -2.83 -1.53 -9.82
CA GLY A 283 -2.32 -0.79 -10.97
C GLY A 283 -1.82 -1.64 -12.14
N ILE A 284 -1.65 -2.95 -11.96
CA ILE A 284 -1.23 -3.92 -12.98
C ILE A 284 -2.40 -4.80 -13.42
N GLU A 285 -3.11 -5.40 -12.47
CA GLU A 285 -4.18 -6.36 -12.73
C GLU A 285 -5.45 -5.71 -13.30
N THR A 286 -5.74 -4.45 -12.94
CA THR A 286 -6.87 -3.69 -13.53
C THR A 286 -6.66 -3.44 -15.03
N PRO A 287 -5.56 -2.80 -15.49
CA PRO A 287 -5.35 -2.60 -16.92
C PRO A 287 -5.18 -3.94 -17.67
N LYS A 288 -4.56 -4.96 -17.06
CA LYS A 288 -4.51 -6.29 -17.66
C LYS A 288 -5.92 -6.84 -17.93
N LEU A 289 -6.81 -6.83 -16.95
CA LEU A 289 -8.20 -7.28 -17.12
C LEU A 289 -8.92 -6.50 -18.23
N MET A 290 -8.76 -5.18 -18.26
CA MET A 290 -9.36 -4.33 -19.29
C MET A 290 -8.85 -4.67 -20.70
N LEU A 291 -7.53 -4.81 -20.87
CA LEU A 291 -6.89 -5.13 -22.15
C LEU A 291 -7.22 -6.53 -22.66
N MET A 292 -7.31 -7.52 -21.76
CA MET A 292 -7.71 -8.89 -22.11
C MET A 292 -9.20 -9.02 -22.48
N SER A 293 -10.01 -8.03 -22.11
CA SER A 293 -11.46 -8.05 -22.33
C SER A 293 -11.82 -7.43 -23.67
N THR A 294 -11.56 -8.16 -24.76
CA THR A 294 -11.82 -7.73 -26.13
C THR A 294 -13.18 -8.20 -26.66
N SER A 295 -13.72 -7.46 -27.63
CA SER A 295 -14.88 -7.84 -28.46
C SER A 295 -14.82 -7.10 -29.80
N GLU A 296 -15.75 -7.34 -30.72
CA GLU A 296 -15.81 -6.56 -31.98
C GLU A 296 -15.88 -5.04 -31.73
N LYS A 297 -16.65 -4.60 -30.73
CA LYS A 297 -16.75 -3.18 -30.34
C LYS A 297 -15.54 -2.66 -29.55
N PHE A 298 -14.85 -3.56 -28.86
CA PHE A 298 -13.70 -3.25 -28.00
C PHE A 298 -12.46 -4.02 -28.46
N ALA A 299 -12.04 -3.79 -29.72
CA ALA A 299 -10.96 -4.54 -30.36
C ALA A 299 -9.61 -4.41 -29.62
N HIS A 300 -9.40 -3.31 -28.90
CA HIS A 300 -8.18 -3.02 -28.12
C HIS A 300 -8.40 -3.12 -26.59
N GLY A 301 -9.48 -3.78 -26.17
CA GLY A 301 -9.86 -3.94 -24.76
C GLY A 301 -10.89 -2.91 -24.28
N ILE A 302 -11.68 -3.30 -23.28
CA ILE A 302 -12.70 -2.44 -22.67
C ILE A 302 -12.05 -1.22 -22.02
N GLY A 303 -12.60 -0.03 -22.29
CA GLY A 303 -12.11 1.24 -21.75
C GLY A 303 -10.85 1.79 -22.43
N ASN A 304 -10.32 1.11 -23.46
CA ASN A 304 -9.07 1.49 -24.12
C ASN A 304 -9.25 2.22 -25.46
N SER A 305 -10.31 3.02 -25.61
CA SER A 305 -10.52 3.85 -26.81
C SER A 305 -9.46 4.96 -26.97
N SER A 306 -8.76 5.31 -25.88
CA SER A 306 -7.70 6.33 -25.83
C SER A 306 -6.28 5.77 -25.98
N ASP A 307 -6.13 4.44 -26.09
CA ASP A 307 -4.84 3.74 -25.98
C ASP A 307 -4.06 4.07 -24.70
N GLN A 308 -4.73 4.50 -23.62
CA GLN A 308 -4.08 4.84 -22.34
C GLN A 308 -4.12 3.72 -21.30
N VAL A 309 -4.93 2.67 -21.50
CA VAL A 309 -5.02 1.56 -20.54
C VAL A 309 -3.69 0.81 -20.50
N GLY A 310 -3.09 0.73 -19.31
CA GLY A 310 -1.77 0.12 -19.11
C GLY A 310 -0.58 1.04 -19.45
N ARG A 311 -0.82 2.27 -19.92
CA ARG A 311 0.21 3.30 -20.08
C ARG A 311 0.28 4.22 -18.87
N ASN A 312 1.31 5.07 -18.84
CA ASN A 312 1.58 6.03 -17.77
C ASN A 312 1.83 5.33 -16.41
N LEU A 313 2.41 4.13 -16.46
CA LEU A 313 2.83 3.39 -15.27
C LEU A 313 3.85 4.24 -14.50
N MET A 314 3.56 4.49 -13.22
CA MET A 314 4.41 5.25 -12.32
C MET A 314 4.56 4.50 -11.01
N ASP A 315 5.77 4.57 -10.46
CA ASP A 315 6.09 4.24 -9.07
C ASP A 315 7.10 5.30 -8.58
N HIS A 316 7.63 5.13 -7.38
CA HIS A 316 8.67 5.99 -6.82
C HIS A 316 10.03 5.31 -6.91
N PRO A 317 10.92 5.71 -7.85
CA PRO A 317 12.30 5.22 -7.87
C PRO A 317 12.98 5.43 -6.52
N GLY A 318 13.25 4.33 -5.82
CA GLY A 318 13.84 4.31 -4.49
C GLY A 318 15.35 4.44 -4.55
N THR A 319 15.91 5.22 -3.62
CA THR A 319 17.35 5.22 -3.31
C THR A 319 17.49 5.38 -1.82
N GLY A 320 18.56 4.87 -1.25
CA GLY A 320 18.80 4.88 0.18
C GLY A 320 20.27 5.07 0.49
N VAL A 321 20.56 5.54 1.69
CA VAL A 321 21.90 5.67 2.23
C VAL A 321 21.93 4.96 3.57
N SER A 322 23.02 4.30 3.93
CA SER A 322 23.16 3.74 5.27
C SER A 322 24.55 4.02 5.81
N PHE A 323 24.62 4.37 7.08
CA PHE A 323 25.89 4.71 7.73
C PHE A 323 25.86 4.39 9.22
N LEU A 324 27.03 4.44 9.84
CA LEU A 324 27.18 4.35 11.29
C LEU A 324 27.23 5.77 11.86
N ALA A 325 26.25 6.13 12.69
CA ALA A 325 26.26 7.37 13.45
C ALA A 325 27.44 7.38 14.44
N ASN A 326 27.86 8.58 14.87
CA ASN A 326 28.89 8.75 15.91
C ASN A 326 28.37 8.45 17.34
N GLU A 327 27.05 8.29 17.49
CA GLU A 327 26.36 8.01 18.75
C GLU A 327 25.38 6.83 18.59
N ALA A 328 25.03 6.18 19.70
CA ALA A 328 24.03 5.11 19.72
C ALA A 328 22.61 5.71 19.64
N LEU A 329 21.85 5.31 18.63
CA LEU A 329 20.50 5.77 18.33
C LEU A 329 19.42 4.71 18.63
N TRP A 330 19.81 3.44 18.72
CA TRP A 330 18.91 2.32 19.06
C TRP A 330 17.70 2.18 18.11
N PRO A 331 17.92 2.02 16.80
CA PRO A 331 16.85 1.72 15.84
C PRO A 331 16.09 0.44 16.21
N GLY A 332 14.86 0.30 15.73
CA GLY A 332 14.03 -0.88 15.97
C GLY A 332 13.04 -0.73 17.13
N ARG A 333 12.85 0.49 17.64
CA ARG A 333 11.98 0.77 18.80
C ARG A 333 10.75 1.53 18.35
N GLY A 334 9.58 0.89 18.41
CA GLY A 334 8.32 1.46 17.92
C GLY A 334 8.00 1.04 16.48
N PRO A 335 7.18 1.80 15.75
CA PRO A 335 6.96 1.63 14.31
C PRO A 335 8.25 1.75 13.49
N MET A 336 8.26 1.15 12.30
CA MET A 336 9.44 1.13 11.41
C MET A 336 9.65 2.42 10.60
N GLU A 337 8.65 3.30 10.54
CA GLU A 337 8.72 4.62 9.90
C GLU A 337 7.84 5.57 10.73
N MET A 338 8.40 6.69 11.19
CA MET A 338 7.71 7.68 12.02
C MET A 338 7.99 9.13 11.64
N THR A 339 9.07 9.39 10.92
CA THR A 339 9.49 10.74 10.51
C THR A 339 9.90 10.76 9.04
N SER A 340 9.77 11.93 8.41
CA SER A 340 10.18 12.14 7.02
C SER A 340 10.77 13.54 6.82
N VAL A 341 11.79 13.62 5.96
CA VAL A 341 12.32 14.88 5.42
C VAL A 341 11.44 15.31 4.24
N VAL A 342 10.85 16.49 4.34
CA VAL A 342 9.85 16.97 3.36
C VAL A 342 10.31 18.16 2.51
N ASN A 343 11.57 18.61 2.65
CA ASN A 343 12.13 19.74 1.89
C ASN A 343 11.97 19.59 0.37
N PHE A 344 12.12 18.36 -0.13
CA PHE A 344 12.21 18.09 -1.57
C PHE A 344 10.87 17.66 -2.18
N ARG A 345 9.75 17.85 -1.45
CA ARG A 345 8.42 17.53 -2.00
C ARG A 345 7.92 18.60 -2.97
N ASP A 346 8.37 19.85 -2.82
CA ASP A 346 7.94 20.95 -3.68
C ASP A 346 9.00 22.04 -3.84
N GLY A 347 8.96 22.74 -4.98
CA GLY A 347 9.87 23.84 -5.28
C GLY A 347 10.13 24.00 -6.78
N ALA A 348 10.74 25.13 -7.16
CA ALA A 348 11.00 25.47 -8.57
C ALA A 348 11.82 24.39 -9.32
N PHE A 349 12.68 23.65 -8.62
CA PHE A 349 13.47 22.55 -9.19
C PHE A 349 12.61 21.45 -9.85
N ARG A 350 11.30 21.42 -9.57
CA ARG A 350 10.36 20.44 -10.14
C ARG A 350 10.14 20.61 -11.64
N SER A 351 10.62 21.69 -12.26
CA SER A 351 10.74 21.79 -13.73
C SER A 351 11.70 20.76 -14.31
N ASP A 352 12.70 20.33 -13.54
CA ASP A 352 13.81 19.51 -14.01
C ASP A 352 13.89 18.15 -13.29
N TYR A 353 13.40 18.06 -12.05
CA TYR A 353 13.49 16.86 -11.22
C TYR A 353 12.17 16.46 -10.57
N ALA A 354 11.96 15.17 -10.35
CA ALA A 354 10.81 14.69 -9.58
C ALA A 354 10.89 15.11 -8.10
N SER A 355 9.73 15.33 -7.48
CA SER A 355 9.63 15.50 -6.03
C SER A 355 10.13 14.28 -5.27
N LYS A 356 10.77 14.49 -4.12
CA LYS A 356 11.27 13.42 -3.26
C LYS A 356 10.83 13.63 -1.80
N LYS A 357 10.34 12.55 -1.17
CA LYS A 357 10.24 12.42 0.28
C LYS A 357 11.35 11.47 0.72
N LEU A 358 12.10 11.82 1.76
CA LEU A 358 13.03 10.89 2.41
C LEU A 358 12.39 10.47 3.71
N HIS A 359 12.36 9.18 4.02
CA HIS A 359 11.91 8.69 5.30
C HIS A 359 13.10 8.11 6.06
N LEU A 360 13.02 8.17 7.39
CA LEU A 360 13.98 7.50 8.27
C LEU A 360 13.50 6.07 8.54
N SER A 361 14.32 5.08 8.23
CA SER A 361 14.02 3.70 8.59
C SER A 361 14.35 3.47 10.07
N ASN A 362 13.33 3.10 10.84
CA ASN A 362 13.45 2.64 12.23
C ASN A 362 13.33 1.10 12.34
N GLY A 363 13.65 0.37 11.26
CA GLY A 363 13.71 -1.10 11.29
C GLY A 363 14.92 -1.61 12.09
N VAL A 364 14.78 -2.77 12.74
CA VAL A 364 15.90 -3.43 13.44
C VAL A 364 17.00 -3.84 12.44
N PRO A 365 18.24 -3.30 12.55
CA PRO A 365 19.31 -3.58 11.59
C PRO A 365 20.12 -4.85 11.93
N THR A 366 19.79 -5.54 13.02
CA THR A 366 20.61 -6.65 13.56
C THR A 366 20.93 -7.72 12.52
N MET A 367 19.96 -8.12 11.68
CA MET A 367 20.21 -9.15 10.67
C MET A 367 21.20 -8.70 9.59
N SER A 368 21.05 -7.49 9.04
CA SER A 368 21.94 -6.97 8.00
C SER A 368 23.33 -6.68 8.55
N VAL A 369 23.42 -6.15 9.77
CA VAL A 369 24.70 -5.94 10.48
C VAL A 369 25.41 -7.28 10.72
N THR A 370 24.71 -8.30 11.22
CA THR A 370 25.30 -9.63 11.47
C THR A 370 25.80 -10.26 10.18
N ALA A 371 25.01 -10.26 9.10
CA ALA A 371 25.42 -10.81 7.81
C ALA A 371 26.69 -10.11 7.29
N ALA A 372 26.70 -8.76 7.30
CA ALA A 372 27.85 -7.99 6.83
C ALA A 372 29.13 -8.17 7.68
N LEU A 373 29.01 -8.60 8.93
CA LEU A 373 30.15 -8.92 9.80
C LEU A 373 30.67 -10.33 9.55
N LEU A 374 29.76 -11.30 9.40
CA LEU A 374 30.09 -12.68 9.04
C LEU A 374 30.81 -12.75 7.68
N ASP A 375 30.36 -11.96 6.69
CA ASP A 375 31.02 -11.85 5.37
C ASP A 375 32.46 -11.34 5.47
N ARG A 376 32.80 -10.62 6.55
CA ARG A 376 34.16 -10.15 6.85
C ARG A 376 34.96 -11.13 7.71
N GLY A 377 34.41 -12.32 7.98
CA GLY A 377 35.02 -13.34 8.83
C GLY A 377 34.99 -13.03 10.33
N VAL A 378 34.20 -12.04 10.77
CA VAL A 378 34.07 -11.73 12.20
C VAL A 378 33.23 -12.80 12.89
N THR A 379 33.76 -13.43 13.93
CA THR A 379 33.12 -14.55 14.64
C THR A 379 33.35 -14.48 16.15
N GLY A 380 32.71 -15.36 16.92
CA GLY A 380 32.88 -15.48 18.37
C GLY A 380 32.48 -14.22 19.15
N ALA A 381 33.15 -13.96 20.28
CA ALA A 381 32.83 -12.82 21.14
C ALA A 381 32.99 -11.46 20.44
N GLU A 382 33.85 -11.37 19.43
CA GLU A 382 34.05 -10.15 18.64
C GLU A 382 32.83 -9.85 17.76
N LEU A 383 32.20 -10.88 17.20
CA LEU A 383 30.95 -10.73 16.46
C LEU A 383 29.85 -10.15 17.35
N ASP A 384 29.65 -10.72 18.54
CA ASP A 384 28.66 -10.23 19.50
C ASP A 384 28.90 -8.76 19.89
N ARG A 385 30.16 -8.39 20.12
CA ARG A 385 30.55 -7.01 20.46
C ARG A 385 30.23 -6.06 19.31
N GLN A 386 30.60 -6.41 18.08
CA GLN A 386 30.36 -5.56 16.91
C GLN A 386 28.88 -5.50 16.52
N ILE A 387 28.11 -6.57 16.70
CA ILE A 387 26.66 -6.53 16.49
C ILE A 387 26.03 -5.52 17.44
N ARG A 388 26.35 -5.57 18.75
CA ARG A 388 25.79 -4.64 19.74
C ARG A 388 26.12 -3.18 19.43
N ASP A 389 27.39 -2.88 19.12
CA ASP A 389 27.82 -1.51 18.81
C ASP A 389 27.22 -1.01 17.48
N ARG A 390 27.36 -1.78 16.41
CA ARG A 390 26.92 -1.35 15.07
C ARG A 390 25.40 -1.29 14.95
N ALA A 391 24.68 -2.27 15.49
CA ALA A 391 23.21 -2.27 15.42
C ALA A 391 22.61 -1.08 16.18
N ALA A 392 23.25 -0.65 17.29
CA ALA A 392 22.82 0.53 18.03
C ALA A 392 23.05 1.84 17.26
N ARG A 393 23.96 1.86 16.28
CA ARG A 393 24.43 3.08 15.60
C ARG A 393 24.11 3.12 14.10
N THR A 394 23.58 2.04 13.53
CA THR A 394 23.23 1.98 12.11
C THR A 394 22.01 2.83 11.85
N LEU A 395 22.09 3.71 10.86
CA LEU A 395 21.00 4.51 10.36
C LEU A 395 20.83 4.24 8.86
N THR A 396 19.58 4.17 8.40
CA THR A 396 19.20 3.94 7.00
C THR A 396 18.11 4.90 6.55
#